data_AF-A0A7X6MIV5-F1
#
_entry.id   AF-A0A7X6MIV5-F1
#
_cell.length_a   1.000
_cell.length_b   1.000
_cell.length_c   1.000
_cell.angle_alpha   90.00
_cell.angle_beta   90.00
_cell.angle_gamma   90.00
#
_symmetry.space_group_name_H-M   'P 1'
#
loop_
_entity.id
_entity.type
_entity.pdbx_description
1 polymer ?
#
loop_
_entity_poly.entity_id
_entity_poly.type
_entity_poly.pdbx_seq_one_letter_code
_entity_poly.pdbx_strand_id
1 'polypeptide(L)'
;MLQLQDSLVELLRAKPFSQITYKEITEGLDIDRSTVYRYYGHKNQVLQAAVDVRLTAFASRLDLTFGRMETIDGYMGRVVDAWAGLWLESGGLLAAVSGLGSEPGPQRDWWRERTEPWVEAVRDAVEIARLVEELPKDDRPARPIAEMVVGLCLSTFNNELTVAHTAEHRATVRDLLLDAVLRTMGRTEAAR
;
A
#
# COMPACT_ATOMS: atom_id res chain seq x y z
N MET A 1 23.01 -5.79 -1.23
CA MET A 1 21.56 -5.81 -0.98
C MET A 1 20.79 -5.03 -2.04
N LEU A 2 21.13 -3.77 -2.33
CA LEU A 2 20.47 -2.97 -3.39
C LEU A 2 20.41 -3.70 -4.75
N GLN A 3 21.52 -4.31 -5.19
CA GLN A 3 21.58 -5.07 -6.45
C GLN A 3 20.55 -6.21 -6.58
N LEU A 4 20.21 -6.91 -5.49
CA LEU A 4 19.18 -7.98 -5.50
C LEU A 4 17.78 -7.40 -5.67
N GLN A 5 17.53 -6.27 -5.01
CA GLN A 5 16.25 -5.57 -5.08
C GLN A 5 16.04 -4.98 -6.47
N ASP A 6 17.09 -4.37 -7.04
CA ASP A 6 17.06 -3.81 -8.40
C ASP A 6 16.83 -4.90 -9.45
N SER A 7 17.55 -6.04 -9.34
CA SER A 7 17.33 -7.21 -10.20
C SER A 7 15.87 -7.71 -10.13
N LEU A 8 15.32 -7.83 -8.91
CA LEU A 8 13.93 -8.23 -8.72
C LEU A 8 12.95 -7.22 -9.34
N VAL A 9 13.18 -5.92 -9.18
CA VAL A 9 12.34 -4.87 -9.78
C VAL A 9 12.35 -4.97 -11.30
N GLU A 10 13.50 -5.17 -11.93
CA GLU A 10 13.58 -5.33 -13.39
C GLU A 10 12.84 -6.59 -13.86
N LEU A 11 12.97 -7.71 -13.15
CA LEU A 11 12.25 -8.94 -13.48
C LEU A 11 10.72 -8.76 -13.36
N LEU A 12 10.26 -8.01 -12.36
CA LEU A 12 8.84 -7.73 -12.14
C LEU A 12 8.22 -6.83 -13.21
N ARG A 13 9.03 -6.08 -13.97
CA ARG A 13 8.56 -5.36 -15.16
C ARG A 13 8.26 -6.30 -16.34
N ALA A 14 8.92 -7.46 -16.38
CA ALA A 14 8.80 -8.40 -17.48
C ALA A 14 7.79 -9.53 -17.24
N LYS A 15 7.62 -9.98 -15.99
CA LYS A 15 6.78 -11.13 -15.66
C LYS A 15 6.31 -11.16 -14.20
N PRO A 16 5.20 -11.85 -13.90
CA PRO A 16 4.69 -11.97 -12.53
C PRO A 16 5.67 -12.70 -11.60
N PHE A 17 5.65 -12.34 -10.32
CA PHE A 17 6.53 -12.92 -9.29
C PHE A 17 6.45 -14.45 -9.17
N SER A 18 5.29 -15.04 -9.47
CA SER A 18 5.11 -16.49 -9.50
C SER A 18 6.04 -17.19 -10.48
N GLN A 19 6.37 -16.53 -11.61
CA GLN A 19 7.25 -17.02 -12.67
C GLN A 19 8.72 -16.58 -12.52
N ILE A 20 9.04 -15.78 -11.50
CA ILE A 20 10.42 -15.40 -11.19
C ILE A 20 11.05 -16.47 -10.32
N THR A 21 12.20 -16.99 -10.72
CA THR A 21 12.97 -17.94 -9.92
C THR A 21 14.01 -17.22 -9.06
N TYR A 22 14.44 -17.87 -7.98
CA TYR A 22 15.55 -17.37 -7.16
C TYR A 22 16.85 -17.26 -7.96
N LYS A 23 17.07 -18.19 -8.90
CA LYS A 23 18.23 -18.16 -9.80
C LYS A 23 18.24 -16.86 -10.60
N GLU A 24 17.13 -16.49 -11.23
CA GLU A 24 17.03 -15.29 -12.06
C GLU A 24 17.28 -14.00 -11.27
N ILE A 25 16.76 -13.91 -10.04
CA ILE A 25 17.02 -12.75 -9.16
C ILE A 25 18.52 -12.57 -8.90
N THR A 26 19.27 -13.68 -8.84
CA THR A 26 20.71 -13.68 -8.55
C THR A 26 21.59 -13.71 -9.79
N GLU A 27 21.00 -13.84 -10.99
CA GLU A 27 21.73 -13.99 -12.23
C GLU A 27 22.32 -12.65 -12.67
N GLY A 28 23.61 -12.64 -13.07
CA GLY A 28 24.30 -11.42 -13.47
C GLY A 28 24.68 -10.47 -12.33
N LEU A 29 24.42 -10.84 -11.07
CA LEU A 29 24.92 -10.09 -9.92
C LEU A 29 26.39 -10.42 -9.66
N ASP A 30 27.19 -9.39 -9.41
CA ASP A 30 28.57 -9.53 -8.93
C ASP A 30 28.62 -9.87 -7.43
N ILE A 31 27.82 -10.87 -7.04
CA ILE A 31 27.70 -11.37 -5.67
C ILE A 31 27.74 -12.89 -5.73
N ASP A 32 28.63 -13.49 -4.94
CA ASP A 32 28.70 -14.94 -4.84
C ASP A 32 27.37 -15.54 -4.31
N ARG A 33 26.90 -16.62 -4.93
CA ARG A 33 25.63 -17.25 -4.56
C ARG A 33 25.58 -17.69 -3.10
N SER A 34 26.69 -18.19 -2.54
CA SER A 34 26.73 -18.57 -1.12
C SER A 34 26.52 -17.37 -0.20
N THR A 35 26.97 -16.18 -0.63
CA THR A 35 26.71 -14.92 0.09
C THR A 35 25.22 -14.59 0.06
N VAL A 36 24.53 -14.76 -1.08
CA VAL A 36 23.09 -14.52 -1.16
C VAL A 36 22.32 -15.52 -0.29
N TYR A 37 22.63 -16.82 -0.39
CA TYR A 37 21.99 -17.88 0.42
C TYR A 37 22.21 -17.71 1.92
N ARG A 38 23.28 -17.04 2.34
CA ARG A 38 23.51 -16.71 3.76
C ARG A 38 22.51 -15.69 4.30
N TYR A 39 22.02 -14.77 3.47
CA TYR A 39 21.07 -13.73 3.89
C TYR A 39 19.61 -14.06 3.54
N TYR A 40 19.38 -14.83 2.47
CA TYR A 40 18.05 -15.16 1.99
C TYR A 40 17.97 -16.66 1.66
N GLY A 41 17.08 -17.36 2.35
CA GLY A 41 16.78 -18.77 2.13
C GLY A 41 15.86 -19.02 0.92
N HIS A 42 15.08 -18.02 0.48
CA HIS A 42 14.19 -18.15 -0.68
C HIS A 42 13.76 -16.79 -1.26
N LYS A 43 13.20 -16.79 -2.49
CA LYS A 43 12.80 -15.57 -3.22
C LYS A 43 11.84 -14.65 -2.46
N ASN A 44 10.92 -15.20 -1.65
CA ASN A 44 9.98 -14.37 -0.88
C ASN A 44 10.69 -13.50 0.17
N GLN A 45 11.81 -13.93 0.75
CA GLN A 45 12.57 -13.09 1.69
C GLN A 45 13.26 -11.93 0.97
N VAL A 46 13.69 -12.12 -0.28
CA VAL A 46 14.23 -11.02 -1.10
C VAL A 46 13.12 -10.01 -1.41
N LEU A 47 11.92 -10.48 -1.75
CA LEU A 47 10.75 -9.62 -1.98
C LEU A 47 10.39 -8.83 -0.71
N GLN A 48 10.28 -9.50 0.45
CA GLN A 48 9.99 -8.84 1.73
C GLN A 48 11.03 -7.78 2.06
N ALA A 49 12.32 -8.08 1.92
CA ALA A 49 13.38 -7.10 2.17
C ALA A 49 13.33 -5.91 1.20
N ALA A 50 12.98 -6.14 -0.08
CA ALA A 50 12.79 -5.06 -1.05
C ALA A 50 11.61 -4.15 -0.67
N VAL A 51 10.48 -4.75 -0.27
CA VAL A 51 9.30 -4.00 0.17
C VAL A 51 9.57 -3.24 1.47
N ASP A 52 10.24 -3.84 2.45
CA ASP A 52 10.56 -3.19 3.73
C ASP A 52 11.39 -1.92 3.53
N VAL A 53 12.36 -1.94 2.62
CA VAL A 53 13.13 -0.74 2.25
C VAL A 53 12.23 0.33 1.63
N ARG A 54 11.33 -0.04 0.72
CA ARG A 54 10.40 0.91 0.08
C ARG A 54 9.41 1.52 1.07
N LEU A 55 8.80 0.70 1.92
CA LEU A 55 7.85 1.14 2.93
C LEU A 55 8.49 2.01 4.02
N THR A 56 9.71 1.66 4.45
CA THR A 56 10.47 2.48 5.40
C THR A 56 10.79 3.86 4.80
N ALA A 57 11.25 3.89 3.55
CA ALA A 57 11.53 5.13 2.85
C ALA A 57 10.26 5.95 2.58
N PHE A 58 9.10 5.31 2.44
CA PHE A 58 7.81 5.98 2.30
C PHE A 58 7.33 6.57 3.62
N ALA A 59 7.36 5.77 4.70
CA ALA A 59 6.94 6.18 6.03
C ALA A 59 7.75 7.37 6.58
N SER A 60 9.03 7.51 6.20
CA SER A 60 9.85 8.66 6.60
C SER A 60 9.45 9.98 5.92
N ARG A 61 8.62 9.94 4.87
CA ARG A 61 8.20 11.11 4.09
C ARG A 61 6.72 11.46 4.26
N LEU A 62 5.92 10.55 4.79
CA LEU A 62 4.48 10.74 4.95
C LEU A 62 4.11 11.01 6.42
N ASP A 63 3.52 12.16 6.68
CA ASP A 63 2.81 12.40 7.94
C ASP A 63 1.41 11.78 7.84
N LEU A 64 1.11 10.77 8.65
CA LEU A 64 -0.20 10.11 8.68
C LEU A 64 -1.17 10.76 9.68
N THR A 65 -0.74 11.80 10.39
CA THR A 65 -1.53 12.45 11.45
C THR A 65 -2.66 13.28 10.86
N PHE A 66 -3.89 13.06 11.33
CA PHE A 66 -4.99 13.95 10.96
C PHE A 66 -4.86 15.30 11.69
N GLY A 67 -4.68 16.38 10.91
CA GLY A 67 -4.37 17.69 11.44
C GLY A 67 -5.57 18.41 12.08
N ARG A 68 -5.32 19.23 13.11
CA ARG A 68 -6.37 19.96 13.86
C ARG A 68 -7.20 20.94 13.02
N MET A 69 -6.69 21.43 11.89
CA MET A 69 -7.41 22.34 10.98
C MET A 69 -7.64 21.71 9.59
N GLU A 70 -7.42 20.41 9.46
CA GLU A 70 -7.59 19.69 8.21
C GLU A 70 -9.02 19.14 8.12
N THR A 71 -9.62 19.16 6.94
CA THR A 71 -10.91 18.49 6.69
C THR A 71 -10.68 17.01 6.44
N ILE A 72 -11.69 16.17 6.69
CA ILE A 72 -11.55 14.73 6.42
C ILE A 72 -11.33 14.44 4.93
N ASP A 73 -11.96 15.22 4.05
CA ASP A 73 -11.74 15.20 2.60
C ASP A 73 -10.28 15.52 2.23
N GLY A 74 -9.70 16.56 2.85
CA GLY A 74 -8.32 16.96 2.62
C GLY A 74 -7.31 15.90 3.09
N TYR A 75 -7.54 15.37 4.29
CA TYR A 75 -6.74 14.30 4.89
C TYR A 75 -6.73 13.04 4.02
N MET A 76 -7.92 12.53 3.66
CA MET A 76 -7.99 11.33 2.84
C MET A 76 -7.47 11.57 1.42
N GLY A 77 -7.67 12.76 0.86
CA GLY A 77 -7.11 13.14 -0.44
C GLY A 77 -5.58 12.99 -0.44
N ARG A 78 -4.88 13.63 0.51
CA ARG A 78 -3.41 13.55 0.56
C ARG A 78 -2.90 12.14 0.87
N VAL A 79 -3.62 11.37 1.70
CA VAL A 79 -3.23 10.00 2.07
C VAL A 79 -3.39 9.06 0.87
N VAL A 80 -4.51 9.14 0.16
CA VAL A 80 -4.75 8.37 -1.08
C VAL A 80 -3.73 8.72 -2.13
N ASP A 81 -3.42 10.00 -2.33
CA ASP A 81 -2.42 10.44 -3.32
C ASP A 81 -1.01 9.94 -2.96
N ALA A 82 -0.64 9.97 -1.68
CA ALA A 82 0.64 9.43 -1.22
C ALA A 82 0.74 7.91 -1.45
N TRP A 83 -0.29 7.14 -1.08
CA TRP A 83 -0.31 5.69 -1.33
C TRP A 83 -0.34 5.35 -2.82
N ALA A 84 -1.09 6.10 -3.63
CA ALA A 84 -1.11 5.93 -5.08
C ALA A 84 0.28 6.19 -5.68
N GLY A 85 0.98 7.23 -5.24
CA GLY A 85 2.37 7.51 -5.63
C GLY A 85 3.31 6.35 -5.31
N LEU A 86 3.20 5.77 -4.12
CA LEU A 86 3.96 4.58 -3.72
C LEU A 86 3.70 3.39 -4.68
N TRP A 87 2.45 3.16 -5.09
CA TRP A 87 2.13 2.11 -6.05
C TRP A 87 2.60 2.41 -7.47
N LEU A 88 2.60 3.67 -7.90
CA LEU A 88 3.14 4.05 -9.20
C LEU A 88 4.66 3.85 -9.26
N GLU A 89 5.37 4.12 -8.16
CA GLU A 89 6.82 3.94 -8.08
C GLU A 89 7.23 2.47 -7.90
N SER A 90 6.45 1.69 -7.14
CA SER A 90 6.84 0.35 -6.66
C SER A 90 5.81 -0.75 -6.94
N GLY A 91 4.87 -0.53 -7.86
CA GLY A 91 3.68 -1.37 -8.06
C GLY A 91 3.96 -2.84 -8.30
N GLY A 92 5.00 -3.18 -9.06
CA GLY A 92 5.39 -4.58 -9.29
C GLY A 92 5.77 -5.32 -7.99
N LEU A 93 6.50 -4.66 -7.09
CA LEU A 93 6.86 -5.22 -5.77
C LEU A 93 5.64 -5.33 -4.86
N LEU A 94 4.83 -4.26 -4.81
CA LEU A 94 3.71 -4.16 -3.90
C LEU A 94 2.55 -5.09 -4.29
N ALA A 95 2.28 -5.26 -5.59
CA ALA A 95 1.32 -6.25 -6.05
C ALA A 95 1.81 -7.68 -5.80
N ALA A 96 3.10 -7.95 -6.02
CA ALA A 96 3.68 -9.26 -5.74
C ALA A 96 3.52 -9.65 -4.26
N VAL A 97 3.72 -8.71 -3.33
CA VAL A 97 3.60 -8.99 -1.90
C VAL A 97 2.16 -9.02 -1.41
N SER A 98 1.29 -8.17 -1.98
CA SER A 98 -0.14 -8.21 -1.66
C SER A 98 -0.77 -9.56 -2.02
N GLY A 99 -0.33 -10.19 -3.11
CA GLY A 99 -0.74 -11.55 -3.48
C GLY A 99 -0.24 -12.64 -2.52
N LEU A 100 0.89 -12.43 -1.84
CA LEU A 100 1.36 -13.36 -0.79
C LEU A 100 0.57 -13.22 0.52
N GLY A 101 -0.07 -12.08 0.75
CA GLY A 101 -0.87 -11.82 1.95
C GLY A 101 -2.29 -12.39 1.92
N SER A 102 -2.71 -13.05 0.82
CA SER A 102 -4.09 -13.55 0.68
C SER A 102 -4.36 -14.85 1.43
N GLU A 103 -3.34 -15.66 1.68
CA GLU A 103 -3.47 -16.96 2.37
C GLU A 103 -3.04 -16.85 3.83
N PRO A 104 -3.66 -17.61 4.77
CA PRO A 104 -3.19 -17.67 6.15
C PRO A 104 -1.73 -18.12 6.25
N GLY A 105 -0.93 -17.44 7.07
CA GLY A 105 0.46 -17.82 7.33
C GLY A 105 1.40 -16.63 7.53
N PRO A 106 2.71 -16.89 7.70
CA PRO A 106 3.70 -15.88 8.07
C PRO A 106 3.78 -14.70 7.08
N GLN A 107 3.51 -14.92 5.79
CA GLN A 107 3.54 -13.86 4.78
C GLN A 107 2.38 -12.88 4.96
N ARG A 108 1.19 -13.38 5.33
CA ARG A 108 0.02 -12.56 5.63
C ARG A 108 0.19 -11.77 6.91
N ASP A 109 0.74 -12.39 7.95
CA ASP A 109 0.99 -11.70 9.22
C ASP A 109 2.03 -10.60 9.04
N TRP A 110 3.12 -10.89 8.32
CA TRP A 110 4.12 -9.90 7.93
C TRP A 110 3.49 -8.72 7.14
N TRP A 111 2.62 -8.99 6.16
CA TRP A 111 1.99 -7.92 5.37
C TRP A 111 1.03 -7.06 6.21
N ARG A 112 0.29 -7.68 7.13
CA ARG A 112 -0.55 -6.94 8.07
C ARG A 112 0.26 -6.02 8.97
N GLU A 113 1.36 -6.49 9.54
CA GLU A 113 2.23 -5.64 10.37
C GLU A 113 2.68 -4.37 9.64
N ARG A 114 2.90 -4.45 8.33
CA ARG A 114 3.31 -3.30 7.50
C ARG A 114 2.18 -2.35 7.15
N THR A 115 0.95 -2.86 7.05
CA THR A 115 -0.24 -2.06 6.72
C THR A 115 -0.98 -1.56 7.95
N GLU A 116 -0.69 -2.13 9.13
CA GLU A 116 -1.26 -1.75 10.41
C GLU A 116 -1.12 -0.25 10.72
N PRO A 117 0.03 0.42 10.50
CA PRO A 117 0.13 1.87 10.74
C PRO A 117 -0.84 2.70 9.90
N TRP A 118 -1.19 2.22 8.70
CA TRP A 118 -2.17 2.90 7.84
C TRP A 118 -3.60 2.69 8.36
N VAL A 119 -3.91 1.48 8.85
CA VAL A 119 -5.20 1.18 9.48
C VAL A 119 -5.39 2.01 10.75
N GLU A 120 -4.36 2.09 11.59
CA GLU A 120 -4.41 2.88 12.83
C GLU A 120 -4.56 4.37 12.54
N ALA A 121 -3.83 4.91 11.56
CA ALA A 121 -3.96 6.30 11.16
C ALA A 121 -5.38 6.64 10.66
N VAL A 122 -5.97 5.79 9.81
CA VAL A 122 -7.35 5.99 9.34
C VAL A 122 -8.36 5.82 10.46
N ARG A 123 -8.15 4.86 11.39
CA ARG A 123 -9.00 4.69 12.57
C ARG A 123 -9.02 5.98 13.40
N ASP A 124 -7.84 6.50 13.73
CA ASP A 124 -7.70 7.72 14.51
C ASP A 124 -8.34 8.91 13.79
N ALA A 125 -8.15 9.01 12.47
CA ALA A 125 -8.80 10.04 11.67
C ALA A 125 -10.33 9.95 11.73
N VAL A 126 -10.93 8.75 11.69
CA VAL A 126 -12.38 8.56 11.84
C VAL A 126 -12.84 9.03 13.22
N GLU A 127 -12.15 8.65 14.29
CA GLU A 127 -12.53 9.04 15.65
C GLU A 127 -12.43 10.55 15.88
N ILE A 128 -11.33 11.16 15.43
CA ILE A 128 -11.11 12.60 15.52
C ILE A 128 -12.13 13.34 14.66
N ALA A 129 -12.37 12.91 13.41
CA ALA A 129 -13.34 13.55 12.52
C ALA A 129 -14.77 13.52 13.08
N ARG A 130 -15.14 12.46 13.80
CA ARG A 130 -16.42 12.41 14.55
C ARG A 130 -16.44 13.37 15.73
N LEU A 131 -15.32 13.51 16.45
CA LEU A 131 -15.19 14.42 17.58
C LEU A 131 -15.31 15.89 17.13
N VAL A 132 -14.72 16.24 15.99
CA VAL A 132 -14.76 17.61 15.42
C VAL A 132 -15.90 17.84 14.43
N GLU A 133 -16.83 16.88 14.31
CA GLU A 133 -18.08 16.98 13.52
C GLU A 133 -17.89 17.07 11.99
N GLU A 134 -16.73 16.63 11.48
CA GLU A 134 -16.48 16.39 10.05
C GLU A 134 -17.13 15.09 9.55
N LEU A 135 -17.34 14.13 10.45
CA LEU A 135 -18.09 12.89 10.21
C LEU A 135 -19.25 12.75 11.20
N PRO A 136 -20.33 12.04 10.83
CA PRO A 136 -21.45 11.81 11.74
C PRO A 136 -21.01 10.99 12.96
N LYS A 137 -21.47 11.41 14.13
CA LYS A 137 -21.37 10.64 15.37
C LYS A 137 -22.35 9.46 15.30
N ASP A 138 -21.87 8.35 14.75
CA ASP A 138 -22.59 7.08 14.72
C ASP A 138 -21.87 6.00 15.54
N ASP A 139 -22.58 4.93 15.86
CA ASP A 139 -22.06 3.83 16.68
C ASP A 139 -21.20 2.82 15.88
N ARG A 140 -20.89 3.10 14.60
CA ARG A 140 -20.09 2.17 13.79
C ARG A 140 -18.65 2.16 14.33
N PRO A 141 -18.05 0.99 14.58
CA PRO A 141 -16.69 0.92 15.11
C PRO A 141 -15.67 1.47 14.09
N ALA A 142 -14.75 2.33 14.54
CA ALA A 142 -13.79 2.99 13.67
C ALA A 142 -12.79 2.00 13.03
N ARG A 143 -12.40 0.95 13.77
CA ARG A 143 -11.42 -0.03 13.30
C ARG A 143 -11.88 -0.82 12.06
N PRO A 144 -13.07 -1.44 12.02
CA PRO A 144 -13.58 -2.07 10.79
C PRO A 144 -13.73 -1.10 9.62
N ILE A 145 -14.13 0.16 9.87
CA ILE A 145 -14.17 1.19 8.82
C ILE A 145 -12.78 1.43 8.24
N ALA A 146 -11.76 1.59 9.08
CA ALA A 146 -10.39 1.80 8.65
C ALA A 146 -9.84 0.62 7.85
N GLU A 147 -10.11 -0.61 8.29
CA GLU A 147 -9.73 -1.83 7.56
C GLU A 147 -10.40 -1.90 6.17
N MET A 148 -11.68 -1.52 6.08
CA MET A 148 -12.40 -1.45 4.80
C MET A 148 -11.81 -0.38 3.87
N VAL A 149 -11.51 0.80 4.40
CA VAL A 149 -10.89 1.91 3.64
C VAL A 149 -9.53 1.51 3.09
N VAL A 150 -8.64 0.99 3.94
CA VAL A 150 -7.30 0.55 3.53
C VAL A 150 -7.41 -0.61 2.53
N GLY A 151 -8.31 -1.57 2.76
CA GLY A 151 -8.56 -2.67 1.83
C GLY A 151 -9.03 -2.21 0.45
N LEU A 152 -9.94 -1.23 0.40
CA LEU A 152 -10.43 -0.63 -0.84
C LEU A 152 -9.30 0.04 -1.63
N CYS A 153 -8.45 0.82 -0.95
CA CYS A 153 -7.28 1.45 -1.54
C CYS A 153 -6.31 0.41 -2.11
N LEU A 154 -5.89 -0.57 -1.29
CA LEU A 154 -4.96 -1.63 -1.70
C LEU A 154 -5.47 -2.42 -2.92
N SER A 155 -6.75 -2.80 -2.90
CA SER A 155 -7.39 -3.51 -4.00
C SER A 155 -7.36 -2.68 -5.29
N THR A 156 -7.77 -1.41 -5.21
CA THR A 156 -7.80 -0.50 -6.36
C THR A 156 -6.40 -0.27 -6.91
N PHE A 157 -5.40 -0.04 -6.06
CA PHE A 157 -4.04 0.20 -6.50
C PHE A 157 -3.42 -1.02 -7.20
N ASN A 158 -3.66 -2.22 -6.67
CA ASN A 158 -3.19 -3.44 -7.31
C ASN A 158 -3.82 -3.66 -8.69
N ASN A 159 -5.10 -3.35 -8.86
CA ASN A 159 -5.83 -3.61 -10.11
C ASN A 159 -5.62 -2.51 -11.16
N GLU A 160 -5.59 -1.24 -10.75
CA GLU A 160 -5.59 -0.09 -11.66
C GLU A 160 -4.23 0.57 -11.80
N LEU A 161 -3.38 0.56 -10.75
CA LEU A 161 -2.11 1.29 -10.81
C LEU A 161 -0.96 0.47 -11.36
N THR A 162 -1.05 -0.87 -11.31
CA THR A 162 -0.01 -1.76 -11.83
C THR A 162 -0.12 -2.06 -13.32
N VAL A 163 -1.17 -1.55 -13.97
CA VAL A 163 -1.44 -1.68 -15.41
C VAL A 163 -1.22 -0.34 -16.11
N ALA A 164 -0.96 -0.37 -17.42
CA ALA A 164 -0.80 0.84 -18.24
C ALA A 164 -2.17 1.50 -18.49
N HIS A 165 -2.31 2.75 -18.05
CA HIS A 165 -3.50 3.58 -18.24
C HIS A 165 -3.10 5.02 -18.58
N THR A 166 -4.01 5.78 -19.20
CA THR A 166 -3.82 7.21 -19.45
C THR A 166 -3.87 8.01 -18.14
N ALA A 167 -3.36 9.24 -18.19
CA ALA A 167 -3.44 10.15 -17.05
C ALA A 167 -4.91 10.47 -16.69
N GLU A 168 -5.81 10.64 -17.67
CA GLU A 168 -7.22 10.92 -17.39
C GLU A 168 -7.92 9.74 -16.68
N HIS A 169 -7.62 8.51 -17.09
CA HIS A 169 -8.15 7.31 -16.42
C HIS A 169 -7.69 7.25 -14.96
N ARG A 170 -6.39 7.48 -14.71
CA ARG A 170 -5.85 7.46 -13.33
C ARG A 170 -6.47 8.56 -12.46
N ALA A 171 -6.70 9.75 -13.01
CA ALA A 171 -7.38 10.83 -12.30
C ALA A 171 -8.83 10.43 -11.96
N THR A 172 -9.55 9.85 -12.92
CA THR A 172 -10.93 9.38 -12.71
C THR A 172 -11.01 8.29 -11.63
N VAL A 173 -10.12 7.30 -11.69
CA VAL A 173 -10.04 6.23 -10.67
C VAL A 173 -9.73 6.80 -9.30
N ARG A 174 -8.80 7.76 -9.21
CA ARG A 174 -8.43 8.42 -7.96
C ARG A 174 -9.63 9.14 -7.34
N ASP A 175 -10.40 9.89 -8.14
CA ASP A 175 -11.55 10.65 -7.63
C ASP A 175 -12.69 9.72 -7.19
N LEU A 176 -12.96 8.65 -7.95
CA LEU A 176 -13.94 7.63 -7.57
C LEU A 176 -13.52 6.88 -6.29
N LEU A 177 -12.23 6.56 -6.17
CA LEU A 177 -11.69 5.92 -4.97
C LEU A 177 -11.85 6.82 -3.74
N LEU A 178 -11.50 8.11 -3.86
CA LEU A 178 -11.63 9.05 -2.75
C LEU A 178 -13.09 9.22 -2.31
N ASP A 179 -14.02 9.36 -3.26
CA ASP A 179 -15.46 9.42 -2.95
C ASP A 179 -15.93 8.15 -2.23
N ALA A 180 -15.56 6.97 -2.73
CA ALA A 180 -15.93 5.69 -2.12
C ALA A 180 -15.34 5.53 -0.70
N VAL A 181 -14.09 5.96 -0.50
CA VAL A 181 -13.42 5.98 0.81
C VAL A 181 -14.17 6.87 1.79
N LEU A 182 -14.48 8.12 1.39
CA LEU A 182 -15.18 9.08 2.25
C LEU A 182 -16.59 8.60 2.61
N ARG A 183 -17.33 8.03 1.64
CA ARG A 183 -18.65 7.42 1.89
C ARG A 183 -18.55 6.25 2.87
N THR A 184 -17.52 5.40 2.73
CA THR A 184 -17.27 4.28 3.66
C THR A 184 -17.08 4.80 5.10
N MET A 185 -16.37 5.92 5.25
CA MET A 185 -16.17 6.59 6.54
C MET A 185 -17.45 7.22 7.10
N GLY A 186 -18.50 7.39 6.29
CA GLY A 186 -19.77 7.98 6.71
C GLY A 186 -20.00 9.41 6.23
N ARG A 187 -19.15 9.93 5.34
CA ARG A 187 -19.39 11.22 4.71
C ARG A 187 -20.69 11.14 3.92
N THR A 188 -21.72 11.86 4.37
CA THR A 188 -22.93 12.10 3.59
C THR A 188 -22.66 13.24 2.62
N GLU A 189 -23.22 13.22 1.42
CA GLU A 189 -23.16 14.40 0.55
C GLU A 189 -23.70 15.61 1.33
N ALA A 190 -22.97 16.73 1.36
CA ALA A 190 -23.55 17.96 1.87
C ALA A 190 -24.84 18.20 1.09
N ALA A 191 -25.96 18.36 1.80
CA ALA A 191 -27.22 18.74 1.17
C ALA A 191 -26.95 19.97 0.30
N ARG A 192 -27.00 19.78 -1.02
CA ARG A 192 -26.90 20.87 -1.99
C ARG A 192 -28.09 21.81 -1.82
#